data_AF-A0A1G4FG23-F1
#
_entry.id   AF-A0A1G4FG23-F1
#
_cell.length_a   1.000
_cell.length_b   1.000
_cell.length_c   1.000
_cell.angle_alpha   90.00
_cell.angle_beta   90.00
_cell.angle_gamma   90.00
#
_symmetry.space_group_name_H-M   'P 1'
#
loop_
_entity.id
_entity.type
_entity.pdbx_description
1 polymer ?
#
loop_
_entity_poly.entity_id
_entity_poly.type
_entity_poly.pdbx_seq_one_letter_code
_entity_poly.pdbx_strand_id
1 'polypeptide(L)'
;MMHLERKGFTLIEVVVSIGIVGMLAAILLTVLSGNMKNIFSSGEKTRYIFQAQENIEKAIKNNGEDSNREEYTLKLEFHDDNGEDFKCESDGIKIQVNLHDKNKNTISTYIPQ
;
A
#
# COMPACT_ATOMS: atom_id res chain seq x y z
N MET A 1 52.50 -0.54 -33.61
CA MET A 1 51.20 -0.34 -34.26
C MET A 1 50.42 -1.64 -34.05
N MET A 2 49.41 -1.63 -33.17
CA MET A 2 48.69 -2.85 -32.77
C MET A 2 47.57 -3.10 -33.79
N HIS A 3 47.74 -4.09 -34.66
CA HIS A 3 46.69 -4.51 -35.58
C HIS A 3 45.58 -5.19 -34.77
N LEU A 4 44.41 -4.54 -34.67
CA LEU A 4 43.18 -5.23 -34.28
C LEU A 4 42.83 -6.19 -35.41
N GLU A 5 43.12 -7.47 -35.25
CA GLU A 5 42.61 -8.50 -36.14
C GLU A 5 41.08 -8.51 -36.06
N ARG A 6 40.41 -8.08 -37.13
CA ARG A 6 38.95 -8.20 -37.25
C ARG A 6 38.58 -9.66 -37.50
N LYS A 7 38.57 -10.46 -36.43
CA LYS A 7 37.96 -11.80 -36.48
C LYS A 7 36.45 -11.64 -36.56
N GLY A 8 35.86 -12.11 -37.66
CA GLY A 8 34.41 -12.18 -37.81
C GLY A 8 33.81 -13.19 -36.83
N PHE A 9 32.55 -12.97 -36.44
CA PHE A 9 31.81 -13.91 -35.62
C PHE A 9 31.51 -15.19 -36.41
N THR A 10 31.70 -16.33 -35.77
CA THR A 10 31.26 -17.60 -36.35
C THR A 10 29.75 -17.75 -36.22
N LEU A 11 29.12 -18.47 -37.15
CA LEU A 11 27.67 -18.72 -37.11
C LEU A 11 27.26 -19.36 -35.77
N ILE A 12 28.06 -20.29 -35.26
CA ILE A 12 27.81 -20.98 -33.99
C ILE A 12 27.84 -20.01 -32.81
N GLU A 13 28.77 -19.07 -32.79
CA GLU A 13 28.90 -18.08 -31.71
C GLU A 13 27.70 -17.12 -31.68
N VAL A 14 27.17 -16.75 -32.85
CA VAL A 14 25.93 -15.95 -32.95
C VAL A 14 24.72 -16.73 -32.41
N VAL A 15 24.56 -18.00 -32.81
CA VAL A 15 23.44 -18.84 -32.36
C VAL A 15 23.50 -19.05 -30.84
N VAL A 16 24.68 -19.36 -30.29
CA VAL A 16 24.88 -19.51 -28.85
C VAL A 16 24.57 -18.20 -28.12
N SER A 17 25.03 -17.06 -28.64
CA SER A 17 24.77 -15.74 -28.05
C SER A 17 23.27 -15.42 -28.00
N ILE A 18 22.54 -15.65 -29.09
CA ILE A 18 21.08 -15.44 -29.12
C ILE A 18 20.37 -16.36 -28.12
N GLY A 19 20.84 -17.61 -27.98
CA GLY A 19 20.32 -18.55 -26.98
C GLY A 19 20.50 -18.03 -25.55
N ILE A 20 21.69 -17.51 -25.23
CA ILE A 20 21.98 -16.94 -23.90
C ILE A 20 21.13 -15.69 -23.65
N VAL A 21 21.03 -14.79 -24.63
CA VAL A 21 20.19 -13.58 -24.50
C VAL A 21 18.72 -13.95 -24.32
N GLY A 22 18.21 -14.94 -25.06
CA GLY A 22 16.85 -15.43 -24.90
C GLY A 22 16.57 -15.99 -23.51
N MET A 23 17.51 -16.76 -22.96
CA MET A 23 17.40 -17.29 -21.59
C MET A 23 17.37 -16.17 -20.55
N LEU A 24 18.25 -15.16 -20.68
CA LEU A 24 18.26 -14.00 -19.80
C LEU A 24 16.98 -13.16 -19.92
N ALA A 25 16.50 -12.96 -21.14
CA ALA A 25 15.28 -12.21 -21.40
C ALA A 25 14.06 -12.86 -20.74
N ALA A 26 13.95 -14.19 -20.79
CA ALA A 26 12.87 -14.92 -20.13
C ALA A 26 12.86 -14.69 -18.61
N ILE A 27 14.03 -14.76 -17.96
CA ILE A 27 14.18 -14.50 -16.52
C ILE A 27 13.78 -13.05 -16.20
N LEU A 28 14.32 -12.08 -16.94
CA LEU A 28 14.05 -10.66 -16.72
C LEU A 28 12.56 -10.32 -16.90
N LEU A 29 11.89 -10.95 -17.87
CA LEU A 29 10.48 -10.70 -18.13
C LEU A 29 9.59 -11.16 -16.97
N THR A 30 9.91 -12.29 -16.35
CA THR A 30 9.17 -12.78 -15.18
C THR A 30 9.28 -11.83 -13.99
N VAL A 31 10.50 -11.34 -13.70
CA VAL A 31 10.75 -10.37 -12.64
C VAL A 31 10.03 -9.05 -12.92
N LEU A 32 10.12 -8.55 -14.16
CA LEU A 32 9.49 -7.29 -14.55
C LEU A 32 7.96 -7.37 -14.43
N SER A 33 7.35 -8.46 -14.89
CA SER A 33 5.90 -8.67 -14.82
C SER A 33 5.41 -8.74 -13.37
N GLY A 34 6.10 -9.48 -12.51
CA GLY A 34 5.78 -9.57 -11.09
C GLY A 34 5.88 -8.21 -10.39
N ASN A 35 6.94 -7.46 -10.65
CA ASN A 35 7.14 -6.13 -10.07
C ASN A 35 6.09 -5.12 -10.54
N MET A 36 5.75 -5.13 -11.84
CA MET A 36 4.67 -4.30 -12.37
C MET A 36 3.33 -4.60 -11.70
N LYS A 37 2.97 -5.87 -11.55
CA LYS A 37 1.74 -6.27 -10.84
C LYS A 37 1.70 -5.73 -9.41
N ASN A 38 2.84 -5.79 -8.70
CA ASN A 38 2.93 -5.28 -7.33
C ASN A 38 2.80 -3.76 -7.27
N ILE A 39 3.36 -3.03 -8.22
CA ILE A 39 3.24 -1.57 -8.32
C ILE A 39 1.79 -1.18 -8.58
N PHE A 40 1.12 -1.80 -9.55
CA PHE A 40 -0.30 -1.53 -9.82
C PHE A 40 -1.19 -1.84 -8.63
N SER A 41 -1.00 -3.00 -7.99
CA SER A 41 -1.78 -3.36 -6.80
C SER A 41 -1.54 -2.41 -5.63
N SER A 42 -0.30 -1.93 -5.44
CA SER A 42 0.01 -0.96 -4.40
C SER A 42 -0.62 0.41 -4.70
N GLY A 43 -0.59 0.83 -5.97
CA GLY A 43 -1.27 2.05 -6.42
C GLY A 43 -2.78 2.01 -6.21
N GLU A 44 -3.43 0.88 -6.50
CA GLU A 44 -4.86 0.70 -6.20
C GLU A 44 -5.17 0.82 -4.71
N LYS A 45 -4.37 0.19 -3.84
CA LYS A 45 -4.52 0.29 -2.38
C LYS A 45 -4.41 1.74 -1.91
N THR A 46 -3.39 2.46 -2.38
CA THR A 46 -3.20 3.88 -2.09
C THR A 46 -4.41 4.71 -2.54
N ARG A 47 -4.97 4.43 -3.72
CA ARG A 47 -6.18 5.10 -4.21
C ARG A 47 -7.38 4.85 -3.30
N TYR A 48 -7.61 3.61 -2.86
CA TYR A 48 -8.72 3.29 -1.96
C TYR A 48 -8.57 3.99 -0.61
N ILE A 49 -7.36 4.07 -0.06
CA ILE A 49 -7.08 4.78 1.20
C ILE A 49 -7.40 6.26 1.06
N PHE A 50 -6.96 6.93 -0.01
CA PHE A 50 -7.28 8.35 -0.23
C PHE A 50 -8.78 8.59 -0.38
N GLN A 51 -9.51 7.71 -1.05
CA GLN A 51 -10.96 7.80 -1.16
C GLN A 51 -11.65 7.64 0.20
N ALA A 52 -11.21 6.68 1.02
CA ALA A 52 -11.76 6.52 2.36
C ALA A 52 -11.44 7.71 3.26
N GLN A 53 -10.23 8.28 3.15
CA GLN A 53 -9.86 9.49 3.88
C GLN A 53 -10.74 10.69 3.49
N GLU A 54 -10.94 10.92 2.18
CA GLU A 54 -11.82 11.98 1.69
C GLU A 54 -13.25 11.83 2.22
N ASN A 55 -13.76 10.58 2.26
CA ASN A 55 -15.08 10.28 2.80
C ASN A 55 -15.15 10.54 4.32
N ILE A 56 -14.12 10.18 5.08
CA ILE A 56 -14.02 10.51 6.50
C ILE A 56 -14.04 12.03 6.68
N GLU A 57 -13.21 12.78 5.95
CA GLU A 57 -13.14 14.25 6.06
C GLU A 57 -14.48 14.92 5.74
N LYS A 58 -15.19 14.44 4.71
CA LYS A 58 -16.55 14.89 4.39
C LYS A 58 -17.53 14.57 5.53
N ALA A 59 -17.45 13.37 6.11
CA ALA A 59 -18.28 12.99 7.24
C ALA A 59 -18.01 13.89 8.46
N ILE A 60 -16.75 14.23 8.74
CA ILE A 60 -16.38 15.18 9.80
C ILE A 60 -17.01 16.55 9.54
N LYS A 61 -16.85 17.09 8.32
CA LYS A 61 -17.27 18.44 7.97
C LYS A 61 -18.80 18.63 7.94
N ASN A 62 -19.53 17.65 7.44
CA ASN A 62 -20.96 17.82 7.11
C ASN A 62 -21.92 17.23 8.16
N ASN A 63 -21.44 16.71 9.31
CA ASN A 63 -22.28 15.98 10.29
C ASN A 63 -23.16 14.83 9.69
N GLY A 64 -22.79 14.34 8.50
CA GLY A 64 -23.02 12.99 7.94
C GLY A 64 -24.45 12.50 7.70
N GLU A 65 -24.89 12.45 6.43
CA GLU A 65 -25.97 11.56 5.95
C GLU A 65 -25.47 10.19 5.46
N ASP A 66 -24.14 10.00 5.26
CA ASP A 66 -23.61 8.89 4.43
C ASP A 66 -22.48 8.09 5.12
N SER A 67 -22.34 8.18 6.45
CA SER A 67 -21.28 7.48 7.20
C SER A 67 -21.81 6.90 8.49
N ASN A 68 -21.36 5.69 8.84
CA ASN A 68 -21.76 5.02 10.07
C ASN A 68 -21.08 5.72 11.25
N ARG A 69 -21.79 6.68 11.85
CA ARG A 69 -21.38 7.45 13.02
C ARG A 69 -21.92 6.74 14.25
N GLU A 70 -21.02 6.36 15.15
CA GLU A 70 -21.39 5.72 16.40
C GLU A 70 -20.86 6.59 17.54
N GLU A 71 -21.72 6.91 18.52
CA GLU A 71 -21.27 7.48 19.79
C GLU A 71 -20.30 6.50 20.45
N TYR A 72 -19.18 7.02 20.92
CA TYR A 72 -18.11 6.21 21.48
C TYR A 72 -17.44 6.94 22.64
N THR A 73 -17.39 6.29 23.80
CA THR A 73 -16.58 6.75 24.94
C THR A 73 -15.21 6.10 24.85
N LEU A 74 -14.18 6.90 24.59
CA LEU A 74 -12.79 6.47 24.62
C LEU A 74 -12.32 6.42 26.08
N LYS A 75 -11.92 5.23 26.53
CA LYS A 75 -11.34 5.02 27.86
C LYS A 75 -9.84 4.78 27.72
N LEU A 76 -9.06 5.65 28.34
CA LEU A 76 -7.60 5.58 28.40
C LEU A 76 -7.20 5.25 29.83
N GLU A 77 -6.49 4.15 30.01
CA GLU A 77 -5.94 3.74 31.30
C GLU A 77 -4.41 3.73 31.19
N PHE A 78 -3.76 4.53 32.02
CA PHE A 78 -2.31 4.60 32.13
C PHE A 78 -1.91 4.04 33.48
N HIS A 79 -1.13 2.97 33.47
CA HIS A 79 -0.59 2.36 34.69
C HIS A 79 0.80 2.92 34.96
N ASP A 80 1.00 3.52 36.14
CA ASP A 80 2.32 3.89 36.66
C ASP A 80 2.85 2.78 37.56
N ASP A 81 4.13 2.43 37.40
CA ASP A 81 4.85 1.48 38.26
C ASP A 81 4.89 1.94 39.73
N ASN A 82 4.66 3.23 40.00
CA ASN A 82 4.58 3.81 41.34
C ASN A 82 3.17 3.76 41.98
N GLY A 83 2.18 3.17 41.28
CA GLY A 83 0.88 2.82 41.86
C GLY A 83 -0.23 3.86 41.74
N GLU A 84 -0.02 4.95 41.00
CA GLU A 84 -1.11 5.86 40.63
C GLU A 84 -1.57 5.57 39.20
N ASP A 85 -2.63 4.78 39.09
CA ASP A 85 -3.34 4.57 37.83
C ASP A 85 -4.06 5.85 37.42
N PHE A 86 -3.73 6.39 36.26
CA PHE A 86 -4.42 7.52 35.68
C PHE A 86 -5.46 7.04 34.66
N LYS A 87 -6.73 7.37 34.92
CA LYS A 87 -7.85 7.06 34.01
C LYS A 87 -8.42 8.33 33.41
N CYS A 88 -8.60 8.32 32.10
CA CYS A 88 -9.25 9.41 31.38
C CYS A 88 -10.35 8.83 30.48
N GLU A 89 -11.53 9.44 30.54
CA GLU A 89 -12.65 9.12 29.65
C GLU A 89 -12.95 10.35 28.78
N SER A 90 -13.16 10.12 27.49
CA SER A 90 -13.55 11.15 26.52
C SER A 90 -14.74 10.65 25.73
N ASP A 91 -15.82 11.41 25.73
CA ASP A 91 -16.95 11.15 24.84
C ASP A 91 -16.67 11.74 23.46
N GLY A 92 -17.21 11.08 22.43
CA GLY A 92 -16.99 11.50 21.07
C GLY A 92 -17.68 10.61 20.06
N ILE A 93 -17.33 10.81 18.80
CA ILE A 93 -17.93 10.10 17.67
C ILE A 93 -16.85 9.27 16.97
N LYS A 94 -17.14 7.99 16.78
CA LYS A 94 -16.36 7.12 15.91
C LYS A 94 -16.96 7.14 14.51
N ILE A 95 -16.14 7.43 13.51
CA ILE A 95 -16.51 7.37 12.09
C ILE A 95 -15.79 6.18 11.46
N GLN A 96 -16.54 5.31 10.79
CA GLN A 96 -15.99 4.14 10.10
C GLN A 96 -16.35 4.19 8.61
N VAL A 97 -15.35 4.03 7.74
CA VAL A 97 -15.52 3.96 6.28
C VAL A 97 -14.90 2.67 5.75
N ASN A 98 -15.70 1.92 4.99
CA ASN A 98 -15.24 0.71 4.33
C ASN A 98 -14.51 1.04 3.03
N LEU A 99 -13.34 0.43 2.85
CA LEU A 99 -12.58 0.49 1.61
C LEU A 99 -13.24 -0.42 0.58
N HIS A 100 -13.45 0.08 -0.64
CA HIS A 100 -13.84 -0.71 -1.81
C HIS A 100 -12.67 -1.56 -2.37
N ASP A 101 -11.83 -2.10 -1.50
CA ASP A 101 -10.77 -3.05 -1.84
C ASP A 101 -11.31 -4.49 -1.77
N LYS A 102 -10.63 -5.44 -2.40
CA LYS A 102 -10.97 -6.87 -2.42
C LYS A 102 -11.14 -7.48 -1.03
N ASN A 103 -10.44 -6.94 -0.03
CA ASN A 103 -10.49 -7.41 1.36
C ASN A 103 -11.48 -6.65 2.25
N LYS A 104 -12.22 -5.67 1.70
CA LYS A 104 -13.19 -4.84 2.46
C LYS A 104 -12.61 -4.27 3.77
N ASN A 105 -11.35 -3.86 3.74
CA ASN A 105 -10.69 -3.27 4.89
C ASN A 105 -11.45 -2.01 5.36
N THR A 106 -11.46 -1.69 6.65
CA THR A 106 -12.16 -0.51 7.19
C THR A 106 -11.14 0.46 7.75
N ILE A 107 -11.32 1.75 7.48
CA ILE A 107 -10.58 2.84 8.15
C ILE A 107 -11.54 3.51 9.12
N SER A 108 -11.11 3.68 10.36
CA SER A 108 -11.87 4.36 11.39
C SER A 108 -11.10 5.51 12.01
N THR A 109 -11.80 6.57 12.37
CA THR A 109 -11.27 7.68 13.17
C THR A 109 -12.19 7.98 14.35
N TYR A 110 -11.65 8.60 15.39
CA TYR A 110 -12.37 9.06 16.57
C TYR A 110 -12.23 10.57 16.71
N ILE A 111 -13.34 11.23 17.04
CA ILE A 111 -13.42 12.68 17.20
C ILE A 111 -13.95 12.96 18.61
N PRO A 112 -13.13 13.50 19.52
CA PRO A 112 -13.59 13.90 20.85
C PRO A 112 -14.56 15.10 20.75
N GLN A 113 -15.54 15.17 21.65
CA GLN A 113 -16.54 16.24 21.74
C GLN A 113 -16.51 16.96 23.08
#